data_AF-A0A7Y5KDE2-F1
#
_entry.id   AF-A0A7Y5KDE2-F1
#
_cell.length_a   1.000
_cell.length_b   1.000
_cell.length_c   1.000
_cell.angle_alpha   90.00
_cell.angle_beta   90.00
_cell.angle_gamma   90.00
#
_symmetry.space_group_name_H-M   'P 1'
#
loop_
_entity.id
_entity.type
_entity.pdbx_description
1 polymer ?
#
loop_
_entity_poly.entity_id
_entity_poly.type
_entity_poly.pdbx_seq_one_letter_code
_entity_poly.pdbx_strand_id
1 'polypeptide(L)'
;MSCQILLPAGEYEFLDHDSYVDCTTVIDTLGLDEIITQTLDDFGRIKGVLSESSKTKILGAVASAKTLSEAQKSLIRNGLGRKG
;
A
#
# COMPACT_ATOMS: atom_id res chain seq x y z
N MET A 1 -17.61 -5.81 -5.88
CA MET A 1 -16.27 -5.36 -6.30
C MET A 1 -15.32 -5.62 -5.16
N SER A 2 -14.25 -6.37 -5.39
CA SER A 2 -13.25 -6.69 -4.35
C SER A 2 -12.47 -5.43 -4.00
N CYS A 3 -12.48 -5.03 -2.73
CA CYS A 3 -11.62 -3.97 -2.20
C CYS A 3 -10.30 -4.52 -1.66
N GLN A 4 -9.94 -5.74 -2.09
CA GLN A 4 -8.68 -6.40 -1.78
C GLN A 4 -7.95 -6.74 -3.06
N ILE A 5 -6.64 -6.48 -3.08
CA ILE A 5 -5.76 -6.80 -4.21
C ILE A 5 -4.84 -7.94 -3.81
N LEU A 6 -4.89 -9.04 -4.57
CA LEU A 6 -3.95 -10.15 -4.44
C LEU A 6 -2.54 -9.70 -4.86
N LEU A 7 -1.57 -10.00 -4.01
CA LEU A 7 -0.14 -9.98 -4.27
C LEU A 7 0.36 -11.42 -4.32
N PRO A 8 0.56 -12.00 -5.51
CA PRO A 8 1.06 -13.37 -5.64
C PRO A 8 2.51 -13.45 -5.13
N ALA A 9 2.85 -14.45 -4.31
CA ALA A 9 4.21 -14.61 -3.80
C ALA A 9 5.24 -14.77 -4.92
N GLY A 10 4.86 -15.41 -6.03
CA GLY A 10 5.73 -15.58 -7.20
C GLY A 10 6.13 -14.27 -7.89
N GLU A 11 5.46 -13.15 -7.61
CA GLU A 11 5.81 -11.82 -8.13
C GLU A 11 6.68 -11.00 -7.17
N TYR A 12 6.86 -11.46 -5.92
CA TYR A 12 7.49 -10.68 -4.85
C TYR A 12 8.40 -11.54 -3.98
N GLU A 13 9.72 -11.36 -4.11
CA GLU A 13 10.74 -12.09 -3.33
C GLU A 13 10.58 -11.92 -1.80
N PHE A 14 9.86 -10.91 -1.37
CA PHE A 14 9.64 -10.59 0.04
C PHE A 14 8.39 -11.22 0.66
N LEU A 15 7.64 -12.00 -0.11
CA LEU A 15 6.45 -12.71 0.35
C LEU A 15 6.72 -14.21 0.44
N ASP A 16 6.47 -14.80 1.61
CA ASP A 16 6.54 -16.25 1.79
C ASP A 16 5.29 -16.99 1.26
N HIS A 17 4.19 -16.25 1.07
CA HIS A 17 2.91 -16.75 0.57
C HIS A 17 2.09 -15.63 -0.08
N ASP A 18 1.10 -16.02 -0.88
CA ASP A 18 0.14 -15.10 -1.46
C ASP A 18 -0.49 -14.22 -0.36
N SER A 19 -0.52 -12.92 -0.61
CA SER A 19 -0.93 -11.92 0.35
C SER A 19 -1.96 -10.98 -0.26
N TYR A 20 -2.68 -10.23 0.56
CA TYR A 20 -3.70 -9.30 0.09
C TYR A 20 -3.47 -7.91 0.68
N VAL A 21 -3.58 -6.89 -0.17
CA VAL A 21 -3.67 -5.50 0.27
C VAL A 21 -5.14 -5.17 0.51
N ASP A 22 -5.48 -4.89 1.76
CA ASP A 22 -6.81 -4.36 2.12
C ASP A 22 -6.89 -2.87 1.75
N CYS A 23 -7.75 -2.54 0.79
CA CYS A 23 -7.98 -1.17 0.34
C CYS A 23 -9.24 -0.55 0.96
N THR A 24 -9.84 -1.20 1.97
CA THR A 24 -11.03 -0.69 2.66
C THR A 24 -10.69 0.20 3.86
N THR A 25 -9.52 0.02 4.44
CA THR A 25 -9.09 0.68 5.68
C THR A 25 -7.77 1.40 5.45
N VAL A 26 -7.61 2.59 6.05
CA VAL A 26 -6.33 3.30 6.14
C VAL A 26 -5.86 3.24 7.58
N ILE A 27 -4.62 2.81 7.77
CA ILE A 27 -3.94 2.91 9.07
C ILE A 27 -3.37 4.32 9.16
N ASP A 28 -4.03 5.18 9.93
CA ASP A 28 -3.66 6.58 10.17
C ASP A 28 -3.04 6.81 11.56
N THR A 29 -2.84 5.73 12.33
CA THR A 29 -2.26 5.78 13.67
C THR A 29 -0.73 5.91 13.66
N LEU A 30 -0.08 5.73 12.51
CA LEU A 30 1.38 5.80 12.39
C LEU A 30 1.80 7.16 11.83
N GLY A 31 2.54 7.93 12.63
CA GLY A 31 3.13 9.19 12.19
C GLY A 31 4.30 8.98 11.23
N LEU A 32 4.54 9.95 10.34
CA LEU A 32 5.69 9.89 9.42
C LEU A 32 7.03 9.79 10.18
N ASP A 33 7.19 10.57 11.24
CA ASP A 33 8.41 10.55 12.06
C ASP A 33 8.62 9.18 12.69
N GLU A 34 7.55 8.53 13.16
CA GLU A 34 7.61 7.19 13.73
C GLU A 34 8.01 6.15 12.68
N ILE A 35 7.44 6.24 11.46
CA ILE A 35 7.83 5.38 10.33
C ILE A 35 9.31 5.58 10.01
N ILE A 36 9.79 6.83 9.95
CA ILE A 36 11.20 7.15 9.68
C ILE A 36 12.08 6.58 10.80
N THR A 37 11.75 6.82 12.06
CA THR A 37 12.51 6.31 13.21
C THR A 37 12.60 4.79 13.19
N GLN A 38 11.47 4.09 13.01
CA GLN A 38 11.46 2.63 12.94
C GLN A 38 12.28 2.11 11.75
N THR A 39 12.25 2.82 10.61
CA THR A 39 12.99 2.42 9.40
C THR A 39 14.50 2.66 9.54
N LEU A 40 14.90 3.74 10.20
CA LEU A 40 16.31 4.03 10.47
C LEU A 40 16.92 3.10 11.53
N ASP A 41 16.11 2.68 12.50
CA ASP A 41 16.51 1.72 13.54
C ASP A 41 16.64 0.30 12.96
N ASP A 42 15.74 -0.09 12.05
CA ASP A 42 15.73 -1.41 11.42
C ASP A 42 15.36 -1.34 9.93
N PHE A 43 16.38 -1.30 9.07
CA PHE A 43 16.22 -1.35 7.62
C PHE A 43 15.56 -2.64 7.12
N GLY A 44 15.61 -3.73 7.89
CA GLY A 44 14.97 -5.00 7.56
C GLY A 44 13.43 -4.94 7.57
N ARG A 45 12.85 -3.83 8.05
CA ARG A 45 11.41 -3.53 7.95
C ARG A 45 10.97 -3.18 6.54
N ILE A 46 11.87 -2.66 5.70
CA ILE A 46 11.59 -2.49 4.27
C ILE A 46 11.70 -3.85 3.62
N LYS A 47 10.55 -4.47 3.32
CA LYS A 47 10.49 -5.80 2.71
C LYS A 47 10.74 -5.77 1.20
N GLY A 48 10.30 -4.72 0.51
CA GLY A 48 10.54 -4.56 -0.91
C GLY A 48 9.68 -3.47 -1.52
N VAL A 49 9.48 -3.54 -2.84
CA VAL A 49 8.73 -2.54 -3.59
C VAL A 49 7.63 -3.22 -4.41
N LEU A 50 6.42 -2.66 -4.36
CA LEU A 50 5.32 -3.10 -5.20
C LEU A 50 5.60 -2.82 -6.68
N SER A 51 5.20 -3.75 -7.55
CA SER A 51 5.27 -3.53 -9.00
C SER A 51 4.32 -2.41 -9.42
N GLU A 52 4.64 -1.71 -10.51
CA GLU A 52 3.77 -0.65 -11.04
C GLU A 52 2.36 -1.19 -11.38
N SER A 53 2.29 -2.42 -11.89
CA SER A 53 1.02 -3.12 -12.15
C SER A 53 0.17 -3.25 -10.88
N SER A 54 0.78 -3.64 -9.76
CA SER A 54 0.06 -3.77 -8.50
C SER A 54 -0.33 -2.42 -7.90
N LYS A 55 0.53 -1.39 -8.03
CA LYS A 55 0.16 -0.02 -7.66
C LYS A 55 -1.07 0.45 -8.45
N THR A 56 -1.13 0.22 -9.76
CA THR A 56 -2.30 0.55 -10.58
C THR A 56 -3.56 -0.18 -10.12
N LYS A 57 -3.46 -1.49 -9.81
CA LYS A 57 -4.59 -2.26 -9.27
C LYS A 57 -5.09 -1.71 -7.92
N ILE A 58 -4.17 -1.36 -7.02
CA ILE A 58 -4.48 -0.74 -5.73
C ILE A 58 -5.18 0.60 -5.92
N LEU A 59 -4.67 1.46 -6.79
CA LEU A 59 -5.29 2.76 -7.10
C LEU A 59 -6.72 2.59 -7.64
N GLY A 60 -6.96 1.59 -8.49
CA GLY A 60 -8.29 1.25 -8.97
C GLY A 60 -9.24 0.79 -7.86
N ALA A 61 -8.77 -0.10 -6.96
CA ALA A 61 -9.56 -0.57 -5.83
C ALA A 61 -9.90 0.58 -4.86
N VAL A 62 -8.91 1.40 -4.49
CA VAL A 62 -9.07 2.58 -3.62
C VAL A 62 -10.06 3.59 -4.20
N ALA A 63 -10.03 3.83 -5.52
CA ALA A 63 -10.98 4.73 -6.17
C ALA A 63 -12.43 4.25 -6.00
N SER A 64 -12.66 2.94 -6.03
CA SER A 64 -13.98 2.32 -5.87
C SER A 64 -14.41 2.09 -4.41
N ALA A 65 -13.50 2.24 -3.44
CA ALA A 65 -13.75 1.96 -2.03
C ALA A 65 -14.70 3.01 -1.43
N LYS A 66 -15.89 2.56 -0.98
CA LYS A 66 -16.89 3.43 -0.34
C LYS A 66 -16.58 3.71 1.14
N THR A 67 -15.71 2.93 1.74
CA THR A 67 -15.29 3.04 3.15
C THR A 67 -14.24 4.13 3.36
N LEU A 68 -13.62 4.61 2.28
CA LEU A 68 -12.61 5.66 2.33
C LEU A 68 -13.24 7.01 1.98
N SER A 69 -12.86 8.04 2.74
CA SER A 69 -13.14 9.43 2.39
C SER A 69 -12.34 9.87 1.16
N GLU A 70 -12.81 10.90 0.46
CA GLU A 70 -12.07 11.46 -0.69
C GLU A 70 -10.69 12.03 -0.28
N ALA A 71 -10.56 12.52 0.94
CA ALA A 71 -9.27 12.95 1.50
C ALA A 71 -8.28 11.78 1.61
N GLN A 72 -8.72 10.65 2.18
CA GLN A 72 -7.91 9.43 2.28
C GLN A 72 -7.53 8.89 0.91
N LYS A 73 -8.48 8.81 -0.03
CA LYS A 73 -8.19 8.39 -1.41
C LYS A 73 -7.17 9.29 -2.08
N SER A 74 -7.26 10.61 -1.86
CA SER A 74 -6.30 11.58 -2.39
C SER A 74 -4.89 11.35 -1.85
N LEU A 75 -4.75 11.13 -0.55
CA LEU A 75 -3.46 10.83 0.09
C LEU A 75 -2.82 9.57 -0.49
N ILE A 76 -3.59 8.49 -0.61
CA ILE A 76 -3.11 7.22 -1.19
C ILE A 76 -2.69 7.42 -2.65
N ARG A 77 -3.50 8.13 -3.44
CA ARG A 77 -3.17 8.43 -4.85
C ARG A 77 -1.87 9.22 -4.97
N ASN A 78 -1.65 10.21 -4.10
CA ASN A 78 -0.44 11.04 -4.12
C ASN A 78 0.80 10.28 -3.62
N GLY A 79 0.62 9.31 -2.70
CA GLY A 79 1.72 8.48 -2.19
C GLY A 79 2.13 7.37 -3.14
N LEU A 80 1.18 6.74 -3.85
CA LEU A 80 1.45 5.65 -4.79
C LEU A 80 1.66 6.13 -6.23
N GLY A 81 1.06 7.26 -6.61
CA GLY A 81 1.26 7.89 -7.90
C GLY A 81 2.62 8.55 -7.97
N ARG A 82 3.43 8.19 -8.98
CA ARG A 82 4.67 8.91 -9.31
C ARG A 82 4.38 10.41 -9.41
N LYS A 83 5.07 11.22 -8.60
CA LYS A 83 5.61 12.47 -9.15
C LYS A 83 6.68 12.04 -10.13
N GLY A 84 6.43 12.27 -11.42
CA GLY A 84 7.49 12.32 -12.43
C GLY A 84 8.48 13.42 -12.08
#